data_AF-A0A7X0MQM9-F1
#
_entry.id   AF-A0A7X0MQM9-F1
#
_cell.length_a   1.000
_cell.length_b   1.000
_cell.length_c   1.000
_cell.angle_alpha   90.00
_cell.angle_beta   90.00
_cell.angle_gamma   90.00
#
_symmetry.space_group_name_H-M   'P 1'
#
loop_
_entity.id
_entity.type
_entity.pdbx_description
1 polymer ?
#
loop_
_entity_poly.entity_id
_entity_poly.type
_entity_poly.pdbx_seq_one_letter_code
_entity_poly.pdbx_strand_id
1 'polypeptide(L)'
;MTKTIRDLTIEEREDALITMAHALEGAAREALVEGNRQFAAISGNMAEAIFINADQLARDHVEEAEQVLEQAVQIMVEYEAEHPYRIVSTAIH
;
A
#
# COMPACT_ATOMS: atom_id res chain seq x y z
N MET A 1 15.79 -11.81 -13.82
CA MET A 1 14.66 -12.51 -13.18
C MET A 1 14.06 -11.54 -12.19
N THR A 2 12.84 -11.06 -12.46
CA THR A 2 12.09 -10.23 -11.51
C THR A 2 11.57 -11.19 -10.44
N LYS A 3 11.96 -11.01 -9.17
CA LYS A 3 11.39 -11.78 -8.07
C LYS A 3 9.92 -11.39 -7.92
N THR A 4 9.04 -12.38 -7.91
CA THR A 4 7.62 -12.21 -7.59
C THR A 4 7.41 -12.42 -6.09
N ILE A 5 6.27 -11.97 -5.55
CA ILE A 5 5.89 -12.26 -4.16
C ILE A 5 5.91 -13.77 -3.85
N ARG A 6 5.68 -14.63 -4.85
CA ARG A 6 5.78 -16.09 -4.72
C ARG A 6 7.19 -16.57 -4.38
N ASP A 7 8.22 -15.85 -4.80
CA ASP A 7 9.62 -16.18 -4.55
C ASP A 7 10.11 -15.74 -3.16
N LEU A 8 9.30 -14.96 -2.44
CA LEU A 8 9.60 -14.47 -1.10
C LEU A 8 9.23 -15.50 -0.03
N THR A 9 9.93 -15.44 1.10
CA THR A 9 9.54 -16.13 2.33
C THR A 9 8.25 -15.54 2.91
N ILE A 10 7.54 -16.29 3.75
CA ILE A 10 6.31 -15.82 4.40
C ILE A 10 6.56 -14.48 5.12
N GLU A 11 7.65 -14.36 5.86
CA GLU A 11 8.02 -13.13 6.59
C GLU A 11 8.24 -11.95 5.63
N GLU A 12 8.96 -12.16 4.53
CA GLU A 12 9.17 -11.11 3.51
C GLU A 12 7.85 -10.70 2.81
N ARG A 13 6.90 -11.63 2.64
CA ARG A 13 5.58 -11.29 2.06
C ARG A 13 4.74 -10.46 3.02
N GLU A 14 4.72 -10.87 4.29
CA GLU A 14 4.00 -10.17 5.35
C GLU A 14 4.56 -8.76 5.52
N ASP A 15 5.89 -8.61 5.54
CA ASP A 15 6.56 -7.31 5.61
C ASP A 15 6.23 -6.42 4.39
N ALA A 16 6.17 -6.99 3.19
CA ALA A 16 5.77 -6.25 1.99
C ALA A 16 4.32 -5.74 2.07
N LEU A 17 3.38 -6.57 2.56
CA LEU A 17 1.99 -6.18 2.78
C LEU A 17 1.86 -5.09 3.84
N ILE A 18 2.53 -5.24 4.98
CA ILE A 18 2.53 -4.24 6.06
C ILE A 18 3.13 -2.92 5.58
N THR A 19 4.25 -2.98 4.85
CA THR A 19 4.88 -1.79 4.27
C THR A 19 3.91 -1.06 3.33
N MET A 20 3.18 -1.79 2.48
CA MET A 20 2.19 -1.19 1.60
C MET A 20 0.99 -0.59 2.36
N ALA A 21 0.52 -1.26 3.42
CA ALA A 21 -0.53 -0.73 4.27
C ALA A 21 -0.14 0.61 4.91
N HIS A 22 1.08 0.71 5.46
CA HIS A 22 1.59 1.97 6.01
C HIS A 22 1.73 3.07 4.95
N ALA A 23 2.16 2.73 3.73
CA ALA A 23 2.26 3.70 2.63
C ALA A 23 0.88 4.26 2.25
N LEU A 24 -0.13 3.40 2.16
CA LEU A 24 -1.51 3.79 1.89
C LEU A 24 -2.11 4.63 3.02
N GLU A 25 -1.85 4.29 4.28
CA GLU A 25 -2.30 5.07 5.44
C GLU A 25 -1.67 6.49 5.44
N GLY A 26 -0.36 6.58 5.14
CA GLY A 26 0.33 7.84 4.98
C GLY A 26 -0.30 8.71 3.89
N ALA A 27 -0.54 8.13 2.71
CA ALA A 27 -1.17 8.81 1.59
C ALA A 27 -2.62 9.22 1.92
N ALA A 28 -3.38 8.39 2.63
CA ALA A 28 -4.73 8.69 3.08
C ALA A 28 -4.75 9.93 3.99
N ARG A 29 -3.79 10.01 4.91
CA ARG A 29 -3.65 11.13 5.83
C ARG A 29 -3.28 12.42 5.10
N GLU A 30 -2.33 12.36 4.17
CA GLU A 30 -1.95 13.50 3.32
C GLU A 30 -3.16 14.00 2.53
N ALA A 31 -3.86 13.11 1.84
CA ALA A 31 -5.04 13.43 1.04
C ALA A 31 -6.17 14.04 1.88
N LEU A 32 -6.36 13.57 3.11
CA LEU A 32 -7.35 14.14 4.02
C LEU A 32 -6.99 15.59 4.39
N VAL A 33 -5.71 15.89 4.62
CA VAL A 33 -5.21 17.25 4.89
C VAL A 33 -5.39 18.15 3.67
N GLU A 34 -5.18 17.62 2.46
CA GLU A 34 -5.38 18.33 1.19
C GLU A 34 -6.86 18.46 0.79
N GLY A 35 -7.78 17.81 1.52
CA GLY A 35 -9.22 17.85 1.27
C GLY A 35 -9.73 16.82 0.25
N ASN A 36 -8.86 15.95 -0.27
CA ASN A 36 -9.21 14.82 -1.11
C ASN A 36 -9.79 13.66 -0.27
N ARG A 37 -11.02 13.86 0.23
CA ARG A 37 -11.71 12.91 1.12
C ARG A 37 -12.01 11.57 0.46
N GLN A 38 -12.24 11.55 -0.86
CA GLN A 38 -12.53 10.31 -1.59
C GLN A 38 -11.30 9.43 -1.63
N PHE A 39 -10.14 9.97 -2.03
CA PHE A 39 -8.91 9.22 -2.02
C PHE A 39 -8.55 8.76 -0.62
N ALA A 40 -8.65 9.64 0.38
CA ALA A 40 -8.35 9.29 1.78
C ALA A 40 -9.19 8.11 2.30
N ALA A 41 -10.47 8.05 1.95
CA ALA A 41 -11.32 6.92 2.33
C ALA A 41 -10.92 5.63 1.61
N ILE A 42 -10.63 5.69 0.31
CA ILE A 42 -10.25 4.52 -0.49
C ILE A 42 -8.91 3.93 -0.01
N SER A 43 -7.88 4.77 0.12
CA SER A 43 -6.54 4.33 0.55
C SER A 43 -6.52 3.90 2.01
N GLY A 44 -7.26 4.60 2.89
CA GLY A 44 -7.39 4.21 4.31
C GLY A 44 -8.08 2.86 4.48
N ASN A 45 -9.19 2.61 3.78
CA ASN A 45 -9.88 1.32 3.84
C ASN A 45 -9.02 0.18 3.30
N MET A 46 -8.26 0.43 2.22
CA MET A 46 -7.34 -0.55 1.66
C MET A 46 -6.19 -0.84 2.65
N ALA A 47 -5.61 0.18 3.27
CA ALA A 47 -4.56 0.02 4.28
C ALA A 47 -5.02 -0.86 5.44
N GLU A 48 -6.21 -0.57 5.99
CA GLU A 48 -6.79 -1.34 7.09
C GLU A 48 -7.04 -2.80 6.68
N ALA A 49 -7.62 -3.02 5.50
CA ALA A 49 -7.88 -4.36 4.99
C ALA A 49 -6.59 -5.17 4.80
N ILE A 50 -5.53 -4.57 4.25
CA ILE A 50 -4.23 -5.23 4.10
C ILE A 50 -3.65 -5.57 5.47
N PHE A 51 -3.62 -4.61 6.38
CA PHE A 51 -3.02 -4.78 7.70
C PHE A 51 -3.70 -5.90 8.50
N ILE A 52 -5.03 -5.95 8.50
CA ILE A 52 -5.80 -6.99 9.21
C ILE A 52 -5.52 -8.39 8.66
N ASN A 53 -5.29 -8.51 7.35
CA ASN A 53 -5.16 -9.81 6.68
C ASN A 53 -3.71 -10.19 6.34
N ALA A 54 -2.71 -9.40 6.73
CA ALA A 54 -1.33 -9.54 6.26
C ALA A 54 -0.73 -10.95 6.51
N ASP A 55 -0.85 -11.48 7.73
CA ASP A 55 -0.35 -12.82 8.08
C ASP A 55 -1.04 -13.92 7.25
N GLN A 56 -2.36 -13.86 7.12
CA GLN A 56 -3.13 -14.86 6.36
C GLN A 56 -2.82 -14.79 4.85
N LEU A 57 -2.73 -13.59 4.28
CA LEU A 57 -2.35 -13.36 2.89
C LEU A 57 -0.94 -13.87 2.59
N ALA A 58 0.01 -13.64 3.51
CA ALA A 58 1.40 -14.07 3.35
C ALA A 58 1.57 -15.59 3.40
N ARG A 59 0.81 -16.27 4.26
CA ARG A 59 0.90 -17.72 4.49
C ARG A 59 0.07 -18.54 3.51
N ASP A 60 -1.21 -18.19 3.37
CA ASP A 60 -2.22 -19.09 2.83
C ASP A 60 -2.80 -18.62 1.49
N HIS A 61 -2.66 -17.34 1.15
CA HIS A 61 -3.30 -16.74 -0.03
C HIS A 61 -2.33 -15.88 -0.85
N VAL A 62 -1.23 -16.48 -1.31
CA VAL A 62 -0.15 -15.76 -2.01
C VAL A 62 -0.61 -15.09 -3.31
N GLU A 63 -1.52 -15.73 -4.04
CA GLU A 63 -2.14 -15.15 -5.25
C GLU A 63 -2.96 -13.90 -4.91
N GLU A 64 -3.72 -13.94 -3.82
CA GLU A 64 -4.53 -12.81 -3.37
C GLU A 64 -3.63 -11.68 -2.85
N ALA A 65 -2.56 -12.03 -2.13
CA ALA A 65 -1.55 -11.09 -1.68
C ALA A 65 -0.91 -10.33 -2.85
N GLU A 66 -0.60 -11.02 -3.95
CA GLU A 66 -0.11 -10.38 -5.18
C GLU A 66 -1.12 -9.39 -5.76
N GLN A 67 -2.38 -9.81 -5.93
CA GLN A 67 -3.44 -8.96 -6.46
C GLN A 67 -3.73 -7.74 -5.58
N VAL A 68 -3.65 -7.91 -4.26
CA VAL A 68 -3.84 -6.83 -3.29
C VAL A 68 -2.70 -5.82 -3.40
N LEU A 69 -1.45 -6.27 -3.52
CA LEU A 69 -0.31 -5.39 -3.74
C LEU A 69 -0.41 -4.65 -5.08
N GLU A 70 -0.80 -5.33 -6.16
CA GLU A 70 -1.02 -4.69 -7.47
C GLU A 70 -2.09 -3.60 -7.41
N GLN A 71 -3.22 -3.88 -6.75
CA GLN A 71 -4.29 -2.89 -6.55
C GLN A 71 -3.82 -1.70 -5.70
N ALA A 72 -3.07 -1.95 -4.62
CA ALA A 72 -2.52 -0.90 -3.78
C ALA A 72 -1.54 0.00 -4.55
N VAL A 73 -0.67 -0.60 -5.38
CA VAL A 73 0.23 0.15 -6.28
C VAL A 73 -0.57 0.99 -7.27
N GLN A 74 -1.63 0.45 -7.86
CA GLN A 74 -2.47 1.19 -8.79
C GLN A 74 -3.12 2.41 -8.15
N ILE A 75 -3.66 2.27 -6.93
CA ILE A 75 -4.23 3.39 -6.15
C ILE A 75 -3.17 4.48 -5.93
N MET A 76 -1.95 4.09 -5.56
CA MET A 76 -0.85 5.04 -5.32
C MET A 76 -0.41 5.76 -6.60
N VAL A 77 -0.32 5.05 -7.73
CA VAL A 77 0.03 5.64 -9.04
C VAL A 77 -1.03 6.63 -9.51
N GLU A 78 -2.31 6.31 -9.35
CA GLU A 78 -3.41 7.21 -9.69
C GLU A 78 -3.35 8.51 -8.87
N TYR A 79 -3.03 8.39 -7.58
CA TYR A 79 -2.84 9.56 -6.72
C TYR A 79 -1.68 10.44 -7.16
N GLU A 80 -0.53 9.84 -7.53
CA GLU A 80 0.61 10.59 -8.04
C GLU A 80 0.32 11.30 -9.36
N ALA A 81 -0.45 10.67 -10.25
CA ALA A 81 -0.83 11.27 -11.52
C ALA A 81 -1.72 12.50 -11.35
N GLU A 82 -2.61 12.49 -10.36
CA GLU A 82 -3.48 13.64 -10.02
C GLU A 82 -2.75 14.74 -9.22
N HIS A 83 -1.64 14.40 -8.55
CA HIS A 83 -0.84 15.30 -7.70
C HIS A 83 0.66 15.32 -8.08
N PRO A 84 1.05 15.82 -9.27
CA PRO A 84 2.42 15.77 -9.78
C PRO A 84 3.45 16.62 -9.01
N TYR A 85 3.01 17.41 -8.03
CA TYR A 85 3.86 18.23 -7.18
C TYR A 85 3.66 17.90 -5.69
N ARG A 86 3.88 16.64 -5.28
CA ARG A 86 4.05 16.36 -3.85
C ARG A 86 5.37 16.95 -3.37
N ILE A 87 5.31 17.79 -2.34
CA ILE A 87 6.50 18.16 -1.56
C ILE A 87 6.89 16.91 -0.78
N VAL A 88 7.79 16.12 -1.33
CA VAL A 88 8.45 15.04 -0.58
C VAL A 88 9.26 15.71 0.53
N SER A 89 8.70 15.79 1.73
CA SER A 89 9.47 16.14 2.92
C SER A 89 10.29 14.92 3.30
N THR A 90 11.42 14.73 2.62
CA THR A 90 12.45 13.79 3.05
C THR A 90 13.08 14.35 4.33
N ALA A 91 12.44 14.10 5.47
CA ALA A 91 13.13 14.13 6.75
C ALA A 91 14.10 12.94 6.76
N ILE A 92 15.32 13.18 6.30
CA ILE A 92 16.44 12.27 6.49
C ILE A 92 16.77 12.31 7.99
N HIS A 93 16.60 11.18 8.68
CA HIS A 93 17.15 10.96 10.02
C HIS A 93 18.40 10.10 9.93
#